data_AF-A0A1E9A062-F1
#
_entry.id   AF-A0A1E9A062-F1
#
_cell.length_a   1.000
_cell.length_b   1.000
_cell.length_c   1.000
_cell.angle_alpha   90.00
_cell.angle_beta   90.00
_cell.angle_gamma   90.00
#
_symmetry.space_group_name_H-M   'P 1'
#
loop_
_entity.id
_entity.type
_entity.pdbx_description
1 polymer ?
#
loop_
_entity_poly.entity_id
_entity_poly.type
_entity_poly.pdbx_seq_one_letter_code
_entity_poly.pdbx_strand_id
1 'polypeptide(L)'
;MKLIYRTKIHRPNKYERFHNEYYQKGDIIEKHTISSTRVPGRLEKGETRRNDCKYLSASWHIQDPNMPQWLKQYIVNTSETHTEDLINELQKDGYRVHACDDEPLLIFKDKIVKVFIDQVWIDIIPLIKLYYNRKKVSDKLLEQFEKDWLDLNVSYQQLLDKQEEANLLKKNEKYDKFYQKYYESYDSEKAAGELNRFLLGIISNTKGTEKEYFSQLLEKVQKQDLTPELYADTFAKIFTRERSKIR
;
A
#
# COMPACT_ATOMS: atom_id res chain seq x y z
N MET A 1 12.49 20.49 -4.83
CA MET A 1 11.65 20.45 -6.05
C MET A 1 11.20 19.01 -6.26
N LYS A 2 9.90 18.73 -6.14
CA LYS A 2 9.33 17.37 -6.15
C LYS A 2 8.50 17.17 -7.41
N LEU A 3 8.71 16.07 -8.13
CA LEU A 3 7.86 15.71 -9.28
C LEU A 3 6.49 15.31 -8.75
N ILE A 4 5.43 15.99 -9.18
CA ILE A 4 4.06 15.74 -8.74
C ILE A 4 3.22 14.99 -9.79
N TYR A 5 3.51 15.20 -11.06
CA TYR A 5 2.81 14.51 -12.15
C TYR A 5 3.65 14.42 -13.41
N ARG A 6 3.48 13.34 -14.17
CA ARG A 6 4.09 13.14 -15.49
C ARG A 6 3.04 12.65 -16.47
N THR A 7 2.90 13.33 -17.61
CA THR A 7 1.99 12.88 -18.66
C THR A 7 2.52 11.63 -19.35
N LYS A 8 1.63 10.86 -19.99
CA LYS A 8 2.04 9.82 -20.93
C LYS A 8 2.91 10.43 -22.04
N ILE A 9 3.84 9.62 -22.55
CA ILE A 9 4.70 10.01 -23.67
C ILE A 9 3.85 10.08 -24.93
N HIS A 10 3.77 11.28 -25.51
CA HIS A 10 3.18 11.51 -26.81
C HIS A 10 4.23 11.25 -27.91
N ARG A 11 3.81 10.60 -28.99
CA ARG A 11 4.67 10.24 -30.12
C ARG A 11 3.99 10.70 -31.41
N PRO A 12 4.15 11.97 -31.80
CA PRO A 12 3.49 12.48 -32.99
C PRO A 12 4.00 11.79 -34.28
N ASN A 13 5.26 11.32 -34.27
CA ASN A 13 5.84 10.58 -35.38
C ASN A 13 6.96 9.62 -34.89
N LYS A 14 7.66 8.97 -35.84
CA LYS A 14 8.75 8.02 -35.54
C LYS A 14 10.03 8.66 -34.97
N TYR A 15 10.18 9.97 -35.12
CA TYR A 15 11.39 10.72 -34.74
C TYR A 15 11.22 11.44 -33.41
N GLU A 16 10.05 12.02 -33.18
CA GLU A 16 9.76 12.89 -32.05
C GLU A 16 8.95 12.19 -30.97
N ARG A 17 9.28 12.51 -29.73
CA ARG A 17 8.50 12.12 -28.56
C ARG A 17 8.52 13.27 -27.58
N PHE A 18 7.44 13.52 -26.88
CA PHE A 18 7.46 14.44 -25.76
C PHE A 18 6.53 14.02 -24.63
N HIS A 19 6.83 14.49 -23.44
CA HIS A 19 5.94 14.43 -22.28
C HIS A 19 6.14 15.67 -21.42
N ASN A 20 5.18 15.93 -20.56
CA ASN A 20 5.26 17.03 -19.59
C ASN A 20 5.51 16.44 -18.21
N GLU A 21 6.37 17.13 -17.47
CA GLU A 21 6.63 16.88 -16.05
C GLU A 21 6.25 18.12 -15.26
N TYR A 22 5.50 17.92 -14.19
CA TYR A 22 5.05 18.98 -13.30
C TYR A 22 5.79 18.81 -11.99
N TYR A 23 6.45 19.88 -11.57
CA TYR A 23 7.24 19.91 -10.35
C TYR A 23 6.72 20.97 -9.41
N GLN A 24 6.75 20.66 -8.12
CA GLN A 24 6.44 21.63 -7.08
C GLN A 24 7.71 22.12 -6.38
N LYS A 25 7.76 23.43 -6.16
CA LYS A 25 8.78 24.14 -5.40
C LYS A 25 8.09 25.14 -4.47
N GLY A 26 7.75 24.70 -3.26
CA GLY A 26 6.89 25.47 -2.36
C GLY A 26 5.53 25.70 -3.01
N ASP A 27 5.11 26.97 -3.09
CA ASP A 27 3.83 27.37 -3.68
C ASP A 27 3.87 27.59 -5.20
N ILE A 28 4.98 27.22 -5.83
CA ILE A 28 5.17 27.33 -7.28
C ILE A 28 5.13 25.95 -7.93
N ILE A 29 4.34 25.83 -8.98
CA ILE A 29 4.24 24.66 -9.85
C ILE A 29 4.87 24.97 -11.20
N GLU A 30 5.93 24.23 -11.55
CA GLU A 30 6.63 24.35 -12.82
C GLU A 30 6.30 23.18 -13.75
N LYS A 31 5.87 23.48 -14.98
CA LYS A 31 5.72 22.51 -16.05
C LYS A 31 6.93 22.52 -16.95
N HIS A 32 7.63 21.40 -17.03
CA HIS A 32 8.73 21.16 -17.95
C HIS A 32 8.25 20.29 -19.10
N THR A 33 8.48 20.73 -20.34
CA THR A 33 8.28 19.89 -21.53
C THR A 33 9.59 19.22 -21.86
N ILE A 34 9.57 17.89 -21.91
CA ILE A 34 10.72 17.08 -22.31
C ILE A 34 10.43 16.55 -23.70
N SER A 35 11.25 16.96 -24.66
CA SER A 35 11.20 16.51 -26.04
C SER A 35 12.44 15.68 -26.39
N SER A 36 12.23 14.57 -27.09
CA SER A 36 13.30 13.68 -27.55
C SER A 36 13.20 13.51 -29.06
N THR A 37 14.16 14.08 -29.79
CA THR A 37 14.24 14.00 -31.26
C THR A 37 15.26 12.95 -31.66
N ARG A 38 14.87 12.02 -32.53
CA ARG A 38 15.79 11.02 -33.09
C ARG A 38 16.59 11.65 -34.21
N VAL A 39 17.92 11.64 -34.09
CA VAL A 39 18.83 12.13 -35.13
C VAL A 39 18.82 11.14 -36.32
N PRO A 40 18.44 11.58 -37.54
CA PRO A 40 18.51 10.75 -38.73
C PRO A 40 19.97 10.64 -39.23
N GLY A 41 20.33 9.50 -39.82
CA GLY A 41 21.66 9.28 -40.41
C GLY A 41 22.59 8.35 -39.62
N ARG A 42 23.86 8.32 -40.05
CA ARG A 42 24.97 7.56 -39.44
C ARG A 42 25.52 8.38 -38.29
N LEU A 43 25.53 7.81 -37.08
CA LEU A 43 26.06 8.47 -35.89
C LEU A 43 27.58 8.45 -35.90
N GLU A 44 28.19 9.54 -35.47
CA GLU A 44 29.62 9.59 -35.19
C GLU A 44 29.97 8.90 -33.86
N LYS A 45 31.25 8.62 -33.64
CA LYS A 45 31.71 7.89 -32.45
C LYS A 45 31.51 8.78 -31.20
N GLY A 46 30.53 8.43 -30.37
CA GLY A 46 30.17 9.15 -29.15
C GLY A 46 28.81 9.84 -29.19
N GLU A 47 28.16 9.90 -30.35
CA GLU A 47 26.83 10.51 -30.48
C GLU A 47 25.71 9.58 -30.01
N THR A 48 24.76 10.16 -29.28
CA THR A 48 23.52 9.48 -28.91
C THR A 48 22.52 9.58 -30.06
N ARG A 49 21.78 8.48 -30.31
CA ARG A 49 20.75 8.43 -31.36
C ARG A 49 19.60 9.43 -31.16
N ARG A 50 19.49 10.02 -29.97
CA ARG A 50 18.43 10.92 -29.56
C ARG A 50 19.03 12.16 -28.90
N ASN A 51 18.44 13.31 -29.22
CA ASN A 51 18.68 14.58 -28.57
C ASN A 51 17.49 14.85 -27.66
N ASP A 52 17.74 14.82 -26.35
CA ASP A 52 16.74 15.10 -25.33
C ASP A 52 16.88 16.56 -24.89
N CYS A 53 15.81 17.32 -24.99
CA CYS A 53 15.72 18.70 -24.54
C CYS A 53 14.66 18.82 -23.46
N LYS A 54 15.00 19.49 -22.35
CA LYS A 54 14.07 19.85 -21.28
C LYS A 54 14.02 21.36 -21.19
N TYR A 55 12.82 21.94 -21.25
CA TYR A 55 12.63 23.37 -21.05
C TYR A 55 11.42 23.65 -20.17
N LEU A 56 11.50 24.74 -19.40
CA LEU A 56 10.38 25.25 -18.62
C LEU A 56 9.34 25.83 -19.59
N SER A 57 8.15 25.25 -19.59
CA SER A 57 7.08 25.58 -20.52
C SER A 57 5.97 26.43 -19.88
N ALA A 58 5.80 26.35 -18.56
CA ALA A 58 4.91 27.19 -17.79
C ALA A 58 5.28 27.14 -16.31
N SER A 59 4.89 28.16 -15.56
CA SER A 59 5.00 28.23 -14.11
C SER A 59 3.75 28.91 -13.55
N TRP A 60 3.21 28.37 -12.47
CA TRP A 60 2.02 28.91 -11.80
C TRP A 60 2.26 28.99 -10.30
N HIS A 61 1.60 29.96 -9.66
CA HIS A 61 1.38 29.91 -8.22
C HIS A 61 0.21 28.95 -7.92
N ILE A 62 0.20 28.23 -6.80
CA ILE A 62 -0.89 27.30 -6.44
C ILE A 62 -2.26 28.02 -6.41
N GLN A 63 -2.27 29.29 -6.00
CA GLN A 63 -3.46 30.15 -5.96
C GLN A 63 -3.80 30.83 -7.30
N ASP A 64 -3.02 30.61 -8.37
CA ASP A 64 -3.27 31.22 -9.67
C ASP A 64 -4.58 30.69 -10.28
N PRO A 65 -5.56 31.55 -10.62
CA PRO A 65 -6.82 31.14 -11.26
C PRO A 65 -6.61 30.41 -12.60
N ASN A 66 -5.48 30.66 -13.27
CA ASN A 66 -5.15 30.05 -14.56
C ASN A 66 -4.40 28.72 -14.42
N MET A 67 -4.10 28.27 -13.20
CA MET A 67 -3.48 26.96 -12.97
C MET A 67 -4.49 25.84 -13.35
N PRO A 68 -4.06 24.79 -14.07
CA PRO A 68 -4.95 23.70 -14.44
C PRO A 68 -5.58 23.03 -13.21
N GLN A 69 -6.91 23.06 -13.10
CA GLN A 69 -7.64 22.55 -11.93
C GLN A 69 -7.36 21.06 -11.65
N TRP A 70 -7.23 20.24 -12.70
CA TRP A 70 -6.92 18.81 -12.55
C TRP A 70 -5.56 18.55 -11.89
N LEU A 71 -4.65 19.54 -11.88
CA LEU A 71 -3.32 19.40 -11.29
C LEU A 71 -3.34 19.55 -9.77
N LYS A 72 -4.39 20.19 -9.21
CA LYS A 72 -4.54 20.44 -7.76
C LYS A 72 -4.44 19.17 -6.92
N GLN A 73 -5.02 18.06 -7.39
CA GLN A 73 -4.99 16.77 -6.70
C GLN A 73 -3.59 16.17 -6.52
N TYR A 74 -2.57 16.67 -7.23
CA TYR A 74 -1.19 16.17 -7.17
C TYR A 74 -0.26 17.08 -6.38
N ILE A 75 -0.72 18.27 -5.99
CA ILE A 75 0.09 19.25 -5.26
C ILE A 75 0.30 18.71 -3.84
N VAL A 76 1.55 18.71 -3.39
CA VAL A 76 1.97 18.23 -2.07
C VAL A 76 1.81 19.39 -1.09
N ASN A 77 1.01 19.19 -0.04
CA ASN A 77 0.63 20.26 0.89
C ASN A 77 1.87 20.93 1.51
N THR A 78 1.99 22.25 1.31
CA THR A 78 2.99 23.10 1.97
C THR A 78 2.38 24.17 2.88
N SER A 79 1.04 24.29 2.99
CA SER A 79 0.42 25.31 3.84
C SER A 79 -0.93 24.88 4.46
N GLU A 80 -1.18 25.38 5.68
CA GLU A 80 -2.42 25.22 6.47
C GLU A 80 -3.67 25.73 5.72
N THR A 81 -3.52 26.73 4.85
CA THR A 81 -4.61 27.35 4.08
C THR A 81 -5.35 26.41 3.12
N HIS A 82 -4.71 25.33 2.62
CA HIS A 82 -5.39 24.39 1.72
C HIS A 82 -6.29 23.39 2.49
N THR A 83 -5.95 23.08 3.74
CA THR A 83 -6.77 22.24 4.61
C THR A 83 -8.07 22.95 4.95
N GLU A 84 -8.01 24.26 5.23
CA GLU A 84 -9.21 25.08 5.49
C GLU A 84 -10.14 25.17 4.26
N ASP A 85 -9.59 25.40 3.06
CA ASP A 85 -10.37 25.39 1.82
C ASP A 85 -11.04 24.03 1.58
N LEU A 86 -10.31 22.93 1.80
CA LEU A 86 -10.83 21.57 1.69
C LEU A 86 -11.94 21.30 2.73
N ILE A 87 -11.74 21.72 3.98
CA ILE A 87 -12.76 21.61 5.05
C ILE A 87 -14.02 22.37 4.63
N ASN A 88 -13.88 23.59 4.12
CA ASN A 88 -14.99 24.43 3.68
C ASN A 88 -15.75 23.80 2.51
N GLU A 89 -15.07 23.22 1.53
CA GLU A 89 -15.70 22.48 0.42
C GLU A 89 -16.48 21.26 0.93
N LEU A 90 -15.87 20.45 1.80
CA LEU A 90 -16.50 19.26 2.36
C LEU A 90 -17.73 19.60 3.22
N GLN A 91 -17.66 20.66 4.01
CA GLN A 91 -18.80 21.14 4.80
C GLN A 91 -19.94 21.63 3.90
N LYS A 92 -19.66 22.33 2.80
CA LYS A 92 -20.68 22.72 1.80
C LYS A 92 -21.35 21.51 1.15
N ASP A 93 -20.59 20.44 0.94
CA ASP A 93 -21.09 19.16 0.42
C ASP A 93 -21.86 18.33 1.49
N GLY A 94 -22.03 18.87 2.70
CA GLY A 94 -22.81 18.26 3.79
C GLY A 94 -22.04 17.21 4.59
N TYR A 95 -20.71 17.18 4.51
CA TYR A 95 -19.90 16.34 5.40
C TYR A 95 -19.69 17.06 6.74
N ARG A 96 -19.72 16.28 7.82
CA ARG A 96 -19.20 16.72 9.12
C ARG A 96 -17.70 16.44 9.11
N VAL A 97 -16.89 17.46 9.36
CA VAL A 97 -15.43 17.41 9.20
C VAL A 97 -14.79 17.76 10.53
N HIS A 98 -13.87 16.93 10.99
CA HIS A 98 -13.13 17.09 12.24
C HIS A 98 -11.63 17.10 11.95
N ALA A 99 -11.00 18.24 12.21
CA ALA A 99 -9.55 18.40 12.19
C ALA A 99 -9.07 18.44 13.64
N CYS A 100 -8.14 17.56 14.00
CA CYS A 100 -7.45 17.61 15.29
C CYS A 100 -5.96 17.80 14.98
N ASP A 101 -5.27 18.66 15.71
CA ASP A 101 -3.91 19.10 15.36
C ASP A 101 -2.92 17.93 15.16
N ASP A 102 -3.10 16.83 15.89
CA ASP A 102 -2.24 15.64 15.86
C ASP A 102 -2.86 14.41 15.15
N GLU A 103 -4.13 14.47 14.71
CA GLU A 103 -4.83 13.35 14.07
C GLU A 103 -5.21 13.68 12.61
N PRO A 104 -5.30 12.67 11.72
CA PRO A 104 -5.70 12.90 10.35
C PRO A 104 -7.12 13.45 10.26
N LEU A 105 -7.37 14.28 9.23
CA LEU A 105 -8.68 14.86 8.97
C LEU A 105 -9.74 13.76 8.85
N LEU A 106 -10.77 13.81 9.70
CA LEU A 106 -11.84 12.83 9.77
C LEU A 106 -13.13 13.41 9.20
N ILE A 107 -13.81 12.65 8.34
CA ILE A 107 -15.11 13.04 7.78
C ILE A 107 -16.20 12.02 8.08
N PHE A 108 -17.41 12.54 8.32
CA PHE A 108 -18.64 11.77 8.47
C PHE A 108 -19.69 12.25 7.48
N LYS A 109 -20.33 11.31 6.79
CA LYS A 109 -21.57 11.53 6.04
C LYS A 109 -22.37 10.25 5.98
N ASP A 110 -23.60 10.27 6.46
CA ASP A 110 -24.44 9.08 6.63
C ASP A 110 -23.68 7.97 7.40
N LYS A 111 -23.38 6.84 6.74
CA LYS A 111 -22.63 5.71 7.29
C LYS A 111 -21.20 5.61 6.73
N ILE A 112 -20.71 6.69 6.14
CA ILE A 112 -19.38 6.80 5.60
C ILE A 112 -18.52 7.53 6.63
N VAL A 113 -17.40 6.90 6.99
CA VAL A 113 -16.39 7.49 7.85
C VAL A 113 -15.03 7.30 7.18
N LYS A 114 -14.34 8.41 6.91
CA LYS A 114 -13.04 8.37 6.24
C LYS A 114 -12.03 9.27 6.91
N VAL A 115 -10.77 8.85 6.85
CA VAL A 115 -9.63 9.68 7.23
C VAL A 115 -8.85 10.10 5.99
N PHE A 116 -8.27 11.29 6.01
CA PHE A 116 -7.38 11.79 4.97
C PHE A 116 -5.93 11.62 5.41
N ILE A 117 -5.21 10.71 4.77
CA ILE A 117 -3.81 10.40 5.09
C ILE A 117 -3.04 10.31 3.77
N ASP A 118 -1.86 10.93 3.70
CA ASP A 118 -0.99 10.89 2.51
C ASP A 118 -1.74 11.18 1.19
N GLN A 119 -2.66 12.13 1.23
CA GLN A 119 -3.50 12.56 0.10
C GLN A 119 -4.52 11.52 -0.38
N VAL A 120 -4.82 10.51 0.44
CA VAL A 120 -5.79 9.45 0.14
C VAL A 120 -6.88 9.43 1.19
N TRP A 121 -8.13 9.33 0.73
CA TRP A 121 -9.27 9.06 1.58
C TRP A 121 -9.40 7.56 1.86
N ILE A 122 -9.25 7.18 3.12
CA ILE A 122 -9.31 5.78 3.56
C ILE A 122 -10.62 5.54 4.30
N ASP A 123 -11.38 4.52 3.89
CA ASP A 123 -12.56 4.06 4.61
C ASP A 123 -12.15 3.29 5.87
N ILE A 124 -12.51 3.82 7.03
CA ILE A 124 -12.14 3.26 8.33
C ILE A 124 -13.30 2.53 9.02
N ILE A 125 -14.47 2.42 8.38
CA ILE A 125 -15.59 1.64 8.92
C ILE A 125 -15.19 0.21 9.33
N PRO A 126 -14.42 -0.55 8.53
CA PRO A 126 -13.97 -1.88 8.94
C PRO A 126 -13.14 -1.87 10.22
N LEU A 127 -12.32 -0.83 10.42
CA LEU A 127 -11.46 -0.68 11.59
C LEU A 127 -12.27 -0.31 12.83
N ILE A 128 -13.22 0.63 12.71
CA ILE A 128 -14.14 1.01 13.80
C ILE A 128 -14.92 -0.22 14.27
N LYS A 129 -15.47 -0.99 13.33
CA LYS A 129 -16.19 -2.23 13.65
C LYS A 129 -15.32 -3.21 14.43
N LEU A 130 -14.06 -3.36 14.04
CA LEU A 130 -13.13 -4.24 14.71
C LEU A 130 -12.81 -3.74 16.13
N TYR A 131 -12.51 -2.44 16.26
CA TYR A 131 -12.15 -1.80 17.52
C TYR A 131 -13.24 -1.94 18.59
N TYR A 132 -14.49 -1.63 18.24
CA TYR A 132 -15.63 -1.76 19.15
C TYR A 132 -16.25 -3.17 19.18
N ASN A 133 -15.63 -4.15 18.52
CA ASN A 133 -16.13 -5.52 18.41
C ASN A 133 -17.61 -5.61 17.94
N ARG A 134 -17.95 -4.87 16.88
CA ARG A 134 -19.32 -4.80 16.32
C ARG A 134 -19.39 -5.41 14.91
N LYS A 135 -20.40 -6.26 14.69
CA LYS A 135 -20.64 -6.88 13.38
C LYS A 135 -21.29 -5.92 12.36
N LYS A 136 -22.09 -4.96 12.80
CA LYS A 136 -22.82 -3.99 11.96
C LYS A 136 -22.52 -2.57 12.40
N VAL A 137 -22.60 -1.63 11.46
CA VAL A 137 -22.53 -0.20 11.74
C VAL A 137 -23.94 0.30 12.07
N SER A 138 -24.10 0.85 13.26
CA SER A 138 -25.31 1.54 13.72
C SER A 138 -24.98 3.01 13.96
N ASP A 139 -25.97 3.88 13.87
CA ASP A 139 -25.76 5.32 14.07
C ASP A 139 -25.22 5.60 15.48
N LYS A 140 -25.74 4.91 16.50
CA LYS A 140 -25.21 4.92 17.88
C LYS A 140 -23.72 4.53 17.99
N LEU A 141 -23.22 3.66 17.11
CA LEU A 141 -21.80 3.28 17.10
C LEU A 141 -20.96 4.41 16.53
N LEU A 142 -21.45 5.05 15.46
CA LEU A 142 -20.75 6.17 14.83
C LEU A 142 -20.74 7.40 15.73
N GLU A 143 -21.84 7.69 16.43
CA GLU A 143 -21.92 8.74 17.44
C GLU A 143 -20.94 8.51 18.59
N GLN A 144 -20.86 7.27 19.09
CA GLN A 144 -19.88 6.90 20.13
C GLN A 144 -18.45 7.07 19.63
N PHE A 145 -18.15 6.59 18.42
CA PHE A 145 -16.82 6.73 17.82
C PHE A 145 -16.44 8.19 17.58
N GLU A 146 -17.37 9.00 17.04
CA GLU A 146 -17.16 10.43 16.82
C GLU A 146 -16.82 11.15 18.13
N LYS A 147 -17.55 10.84 19.21
CA LYS A 147 -17.24 11.37 20.54
C LYS A 147 -15.87 10.91 21.04
N ASP A 148 -15.58 9.60 20.97
CA ASP A 148 -14.30 9.06 21.45
C ASP A 148 -13.11 9.61 20.66
N TRP A 149 -13.29 9.89 19.37
CA TRP A 149 -12.29 10.54 18.52
C TRP A 149 -12.04 11.99 18.95
N LEU A 150 -13.10 12.78 19.13
CA LEU A 150 -13.00 14.18 19.56
C LEU A 150 -12.44 14.32 20.99
N ASP A 151 -12.75 13.37 21.87
CA ASP A 151 -12.22 13.30 23.24
C ASP A 151 -10.78 12.73 23.28
N LEU A 152 -10.16 12.42 22.13
CA LEU A 152 -8.82 11.80 22.00
C LEU A 152 -8.68 10.44 22.71
N ASN A 153 -9.79 9.75 22.94
CA ASN A 153 -9.81 8.39 23.49
C ASN A 153 -9.52 7.33 22.43
N VAL A 154 -9.74 7.67 21.15
CA VAL A 154 -9.45 6.81 20.00
C VAL A 154 -8.66 7.58 18.94
N SER A 155 -7.52 7.03 18.51
CA SER A 155 -6.72 7.52 17.39
C SER A 155 -6.74 6.58 16.18
N TYR A 156 -6.33 7.09 15.02
CA TYR A 156 -6.16 6.22 13.85
C TYR A 156 -5.14 5.09 14.10
N GLN A 157 -4.05 5.38 14.83
CA GLN A 157 -3.03 4.39 15.13
C GLN A 157 -3.60 3.26 16.00
N GLN A 158 -4.41 3.57 17.02
CA GLN A 158 -5.05 2.55 17.85
C GLN A 158 -6.01 1.65 17.06
N LEU A 159 -6.68 2.19 16.03
CA LEU A 159 -7.50 1.39 15.12
C LEU A 159 -6.66 0.40 14.31
N LEU A 160 -5.46 0.81 13.85
CA LEU A 160 -4.52 -0.05 13.14
C LEU A 160 -3.91 -1.12 14.05
N ASP A 161 -3.48 -0.74 15.25
CA ASP A 161 -2.92 -1.67 16.24
C ASP A 161 -3.90 -2.79 16.55
N LYS A 162 -5.20 -2.45 16.71
CA LYS A 162 -6.25 -3.46 16.90
C LYS A 162 -6.41 -4.40 15.71
N GLN A 163 -6.22 -3.89 14.50
CA GLN A 163 -6.23 -4.71 13.29
C GLN A 163 -5.05 -5.67 13.25
N GLU A 164 -3.87 -5.22 13.63
CA GLU A 164 -2.68 -6.05 13.71
C GLU A 164 -2.82 -7.15 14.76
N GLU A 165 -3.30 -6.82 15.97
CA GLU A 165 -3.63 -7.79 17.02
C GLU A 165 -4.57 -8.89 16.51
N ALA A 166 -5.66 -8.49 15.85
CA ALA A 166 -6.63 -9.44 15.31
C ALA A 166 -6.05 -10.31 14.19
N ASN A 167 -5.14 -9.77 13.37
CA ASN A 167 -4.46 -10.53 12.33
C ASN A 167 -3.46 -11.53 12.91
N LEU A 168 -2.69 -11.13 13.92
CA LEU A 168 -1.77 -12.00 14.65
C LEU A 168 -2.52 -13.14 15.33
N LEU A 169 -3.64 -12.85 15.99
CA LEU A 169 -4.46 -13.86 16.64
C LEU A 169 -5.00 -14.89 15.63
N LYS A 170 -5.54 -14.44 14.48
CA LYS A 170 -5.96 -15.35 13.40
C LYS A 170 -4.82 -16.18 12.84
N LYS A 171 -3.62 -15.60 12.74
CA LYS A 171 -2.43 -16.32 12.26
C LYS A 171 -2.03 -17.41 13.25
N ASN A 172 -2.06 -17.12 14.55
CA ASN A 172 -1.77 -18.07 15.62
C ASN A 172 -2.84 -19.17 15.69
N GLU A 173 -4.12 -18.84 15.66
CA GLU A 173 -5.20 -19.85 15.61
C GLU A 173 -5.07 -20.78 14.40
N LYS A 174 -4.72 -20.22 13.24
CA LYS A 174 -4.45 -21.02 12.03
C LYS A 174 -3.23 -21.92 12.23
N TYR A 175 -2.18 -21.40 12.87
CA TYR A 175 -0.96 -22.15 13.17
C TYR A 175 -1.27 -23.32 14.10
N ASP A 176 -1.90 -23.07 15.24
CA ASP A 176 -2.26 -24.07 16.23
C ASP A 176 -3.15 -25.16 15.63
N LYS A 177 -4.10 -24.77 14.78
CA LYS A 177 -4.96 -25.73 14.07
C LYS A 177 -4.17 -26.68 13.17
N PHE A 178 -3.18 -26.18 12.43
CA PHE A 178 -2.34 -27.04 11.59
C PHE A 178 -1.37 -27.86 12.45
N TYR A 179 -0.78 -27.25 13.47
CA TYR A 179 0.13 -27.92 14.38
C TYR A 179 -0.54 -29.15 15.01
N GLN A 180 -1.71 -28.96 15.64
CA GLN A 180 -2.46 -30.05 16.26
C GLN A 180 -2.80 -31.16 15.27
N LYS A 181 -3.28 -30.79 14.07
CA LYS A 181 -3.62 -31.75 13.01
C LYS A 181 -2.45 -32.64 12.62
N TYR A 182 -1.26 -32.05 12.44
CA TYR A 182 -0.07 -32.79 11.99
C TYR A 182 0.65 -33.50 13.13
N TYR A 183 0.52 -33.01 14.36
CA TYR A 183 0.99 -33.71 15.55
C TYR A 183 0.22 -35.02 15.75
N GLU A 184 -1.11 -34.96 15.66
CA GLU A 184 -1.98 -36.14 15.79
C GLU A 184 -1.84 -37.13 14.63
N SER A 185 -1.47 -36.66 13.44
CA SER A 185 -1.29 -37.51 12.26
C SER A 185 0.13 -38.06 12.11
N TYR A 186 1.01 -37.86 13.09
CA TYR A 186 2.40 -38.29 13.00
C TYR A 186 2.50 -39.82 13.01
N ASP A 187 3.17 -40.37 12.00
CA ASP A 187 3.52 -41.79 11.86
C ASP A 187 5.04 -41.86 11.65
N SER A 188 5.77 -42.43 12.60
CA SER A 188 7.24 -42.45 12.59
C SER A 188 7.83 -43.16 11.36
N GLU A 189 7.10 -44.09 10.73
CA GLU A 189 7.58 -44.80 9.54
C GLU A 189 7.38 -43.98 8.26
N LYS A 190 6.35 -43.12 8.22
CA LYS A 190 5.94 -42.41 6.99
C LYS A 190 6.28 -40.93 7.00
N ALA A 191 6.37 -40.30 8.16
CA ALA A 191 6.48 -38.85 8.33
C ALA A 191 7.61 -38.23 7.49
N ALA A 192 8.80 -38.84 7.52
CA ALA A 192 9.95 -38.34 6.77
C ALA A 192 9.74 -38.41 5.25
N GLY A 193 9.16 -39.50 4.77
CA GLY A 193 8.85 -39.69 3.35
C GLY A 193 7.78 -38.72 2.86
N GLU A 194 6.72 -38.51 3.65
CA GLU A 194 5.64 -37.57 3.34
C GLU A 194 6.13 -36.12 3.28
N LEU A 195 6.87 -35.68 4.31
CA LEU A 195 7.36 -34.32 4.38
C LEU A 195 8.38 -34.02 3.27
N ASN A 196 9.30 -34.96 2.98
CA ASN A 196 10.23 -34.84 1.85
C ASN A 196 9.48 -34.72 0.51
N ARG A 197 8.50 -35.60 0.25
CA ARG A 197 7.72 -35.56 -1.00
C ARG A 197 6.97 -34.24 -1.14
N PHE A 198 6.38 -33.75 -0.06
CA PHE A 198 5.64 -32.50 -0.06
C PHE A 198 6.55 -31.29 -0.35
N LEU A 199 7.68 -31.18 0.35
CA LEU A 199 8.65 -30.10 0.16
C LEU A 199 9.24 -30.10 -1.24
N LEU A 200 9.63 -31.27 -1.77
CA LEU A 200 10.10 -31.39 -3.16
C LEU A 200 9.03 -30.94 -4.17
N GLY A 201 7.76 -31.27 -3.92
CA GLY A 201 6.63 -30.81 -4.73
C GLY A 201 6.42 -29.30 -4.67
N ILE A 202 6.70 -28.63 -3.54
CA ILE A 202 6.66 -27.17 -3.44
C ILE A 202 7.85 -26.54 -4.18
N ILE A 203 9.06 -27.07 -3.96
CA ILE A 203 10.30 -26.56 -4.57
C ILE A 203 10.25 -26.63 -6.09
N SER A 204 9.64 -27.66 -6.67
CA SER A 204 9.50 -27.80 -8.12
C SER A 204 8.56 -26.75 -8.74
N ASN A 205 7.62 -26.23 -7.95
CA ASN A 205 6.59 -25.28 -8.37
C ASN A 205 6.86 -23.83 -7.90
N THR A 206 7.96 -23.57 -7.20
CA THR A 206 8.31 -22.23 -6.68
C THR A 206 9.59 -21.71 -7.33
N LYS A 207 9.77 -20.38 -7.34
CA LYS A 207 10.94 -19.69 -7.92
C LYS A 207 11.45 -18.61 -6.96
N GLY A 208 12.69 -18.18 -7.17
CA GLY A 208 13.30 -17.10 -6.40
C GLY A 208 13.47 -17.43 -4.92
N THR A 209 13.29 -16.43 -4.07
CA THR A 209 13.51 -16.50 -2.61
C THR A 209 12.61 -17.51 -1.90
N GLU A 210 11.42 -17.80 -2.43
CA GLU A 210 10.56 -18.86 -1.89
C GLU A 210 11.18 -20.25 -2.09
N LYS A 211 11.77 -20.49 -3.27
CA LYS A 211 12.44 -21.76 -3.55
C LYS A 211 13.63 -21.99 -2.62
N GLU A 212 14.43 -20.94 -2.40
CA GLU A 212 15.57 -20.97 -1.46
C GLU A 212 15.11 -21.31 -0.03
N TYR A 213 14.05 -20.64 0.45
CA TYR A 213 13.48 -20.92 1.77
C TYR A 213 13.06 -22.40 1.92
N PHE A 214 12.29 -22.94 0.97
CA PHE A 214 11.85 -24.33 1.05
C PHE A 214 13.00 -25.33 0.90
N SER A 215 14.05 -24.97 0.14
CA SER A 215 15.25 -25.80 -0.01
C SER A 215 16.06 -25.88 1.30
N GLN A 216 16.22 -24.75 2.00
CA GLN A 216 16.83 -24.71 3.33
C GLN A 216 16.00 -25.49 4.37
N LEU A 217 14.67 -25.38 4.30
CA LEU A 217 13.77 -26.12 5.18
C LEU A 217 13.89 -27.64 4.95
N LEU A 218 13.95 -28.07 3.69
CA LEU A 218 14.18 -29.47 3.32
C LEU A 218 15.51 -29.99 3.86
N GLU A 219 16.59 -29.23 3.66
CA GLU A 219 17.92 -29.61 4.16
C GLU A 219 17.95 -29.75 5.69
N LYS A 220 17.26 -28.84 6.40
CA LYS A 220 17.14 -28.92 7.87
C LYS A 220 16.39 -30.18 8.30
N VAL A 221 15.26 -30.49 7.66
CA VAL A 221 14.46 -31.69 7.95
C VAL A 221 15.25 -32.97 7.67
N GLN A 222 16.07 -33.01 6.62
CA GLN A 222 16.85 -34.19 6.26
C GLN A 222 18.04 -34.46 7.21
N LYS A 223 18.53 -33.44 7.92
CA LYS A 223 19.66 -33.53 8.83
C LYS A 223 19.27 -33.78 10.30
N GLN A 224 17.98 -33.73 10.63
CA GLN A 224 17.47 -33.87 11.99
C GLN A 224 16.55 -35.08 12.10
N ASP A 225 16.56 -35.74 13.26
CA ASP A 225 15.55 -36.75 13.56
C ASP A 225 14.17 -36.09 13.61
N LEU A 226 13.24 -36.61 12.81
CA LEU A 226 11.94 -36.00 12.61
C LEU A 226 10.99 -36.40 13.75
N THR A 227 11.02 -35.62 14.83
CA THR A 227 10.07 -35.78 15.94
C THR A 227 8.65 -35.35 15.56
N PRO A 228 7.61 -35.77 16.29
CA PRO A 228 6.25 -35.29 16.11
C PRO A 228 6.14 -33.76 16.15
N GLU A 229 6.87 -33.11 17.06
CA GLU A 229 6.91 -31.66 17.21
C GLU A 229 7.51 -30.98 15.98
N LEU A 230 8.64 -31.51 15.47
CA LEU A 230 9.31 -30.95 14.30
C LEU A 230 8.47 -31.13 13.03
N TYR A 231 7.82 -32.29 12.87
CA TYR A 231 6.89 -32.56 11.77
C TYR A 231 5.70 -31.59 11.78
N ALA A 232 5.05 -31.45 12.93
CA ALA A 232 3.90 -30.57 13.12
C ALA A 232 4.24 -29.09 12.91
N ASP A 233 5.34 -28.62 13.53
CA ASP A 233 5.86 -27.25 13.38
C ASP A 233 6.18 -26.93 11.92
N THR A 234 6.84 -27.86 11.22
CA THR A 234 7.22 -27.66 9.81
C THR A 234 5.99 -27.47 8.93
N PHE A 235 4.99 -28.36 9.04
CA PHE A 235 3.77 -28.22 8.26
C PHE A 235 2.95 -26.99 8.66
N ALA A 236 2.82 -26.71 9.96
CA ALA A 236 2.12 -25.52 10.44
C ALA A 236 2.74 -24.24 9.86
N LYS A 237 4.07 -24.11 9.86
CA LYS A 237 4.79 -22.99 9.23
C LYS A 237 4.51 -22.91 7.72
N ILE A 238 4.55 -24.03 7.00
CA ILE A 238 4.29 -24.02 5.55
C ILE A 238 2.87 -23.56 5.23
N PHE A 239 1.86 -23.99 5.99
CA PHE A 239 0.45 -23.66 5.73
C PHE A 239 0.00 -22.30 6.28
N THR A 240 0.74 -21.74 7.23
CA THR A 240 0.49 -20.40 7.80
C THR A 240 1.33 -19.29 7.18
N ARG A 241 2.40 -19.63 6.46
CA ARG A 241 3.20 -18.66 5.72
C ARG A 241 2.33 -17.91 4.72
N GLU A 242 2.42 -16.57 4.74
CA GLU A 242 1.90 -15.75 3.66
C GLU A 242 2.71 -16.06 2.40
N ARG A 243 2.05 -16.71 1.43
CA ARG A 243 2.63 -16.89 0.11
C ARG A 243 2.62 -15.54 -0.58
N SER A 244 3.75 -15.17 -1.17
CA SER A 244 3.81 -14.05 -2.07
C SER A 244 2.70 -14.26 -3.10
N LYS A 245 1.78 -13.30 -3.28
CA LYS A 245 0.83 -13.34 -4.39
C LYS A 245 1.62 -13.15 -5.68
N ILE A 246 2.31 -14.19 -6.14
CA ILE A 246 2.83 -14.27 -7.49
C ILE A 246 1.63 -14.66 -8.34
N ARG A 247 0.91 -13.64 -8.82
CA ARG A 247 0.15 -13.74 -10.06
C ARG A 247 1.07 -13.30 -11.19
#